data_AF-S9QYT9-F1
#
_entry.id   AF-S9QYT9-F1
#
_cell.length_a   1.000
_cell.length_b   1.000
_cell.length_c   1.000
_cell.angle_alpha   90.00
_cell.angle_beta   90.00
_cell.angle_gamma   90.00
#
_symmetry.space_group_name_H-M   'P 1'
#
loop_
_entity.id
_entity.type
_entity.pdbx_description
1 polymer ?
#
loop_
_entity_poly.entity_id
_entity_poly.type
_entity_poly.pdbx_seq_one_letter_code
_entity_poly.pdbx_strand_id
1 'polypeptide(L)'
;MLRTTLPFGLLFALAACAQFPALDARIPPSERQAPPAPLLPLIPILESADALSASGGFEAELSARADALAARSAGLAPTSDPAEDAARLDALRQRAANLRAATPWQASTPSASLP
;
A
#
# COMPACT_ATOMS: atom_id res chain seq x y z
N MET A 1 -19.99 17.65 -36.32
CA MET A 1 -19.36 17.82 -34.99
C MET A 1 -18.37 16.68 -34.72
N LEU A 2 -17.38 16.46 -35.61
CA LEU A 2 -16.50 15.27 -35.59
C LEU A 2 -15.01 15.62 -35.83
N ARG A 3 -14.60 16.86 -35.51
CA ARG A 3 -13.23 17.36 -35.79
C ARG A 3 -12.37 17.58 -34.54
N THR A 4 -12.94 17.50 -33.34
CA THR A 4 -12.26 17.79 -32.07
C THR A 4 -11.73 16.56 -31.32
N THR A 5 -12.10 15.34 -31.73
CA THR A 5 -11.62 14.09 -31.10
C THR A 5 -10.27 13.59 -31.63
N LEU A 6 -9.89 14.02 -32.83
CA LEU A 6 -8.64 13.63 -33.50
C LEU A 6 -7.34 14.11 -32.79
N PRO A 7 -7.25 15.35 -32.25
CA PRO A 7 -6.02 15.78 -31.54
C PRO A 7 -5.84 15.10 -30.19
N PHE A 8 -6.94 14.71 -29.52
CA PHE A 8 -6.87 14.08 -28.19
C PHE A 8 -6.31 12.65 -28.26
N GLY A 9 -6.74 11.86 -29.26
CA GLY A 9 -6.19 10.53 -29.50
C GLY A 9 -4.71 10.55 -29.88
N LEU A 10 -4.27 11.54 -30.67
CA LEU A 10 -2.88 11.73 -31.05
C LEU A 10 -1.99 12.05 -29.84
N LEU A 11 -2.44 12.94 -28.96
CA LEU A 11 -1.73 13.29 -27.72
C LEU A 11 -1.64 12.10 -26.75
N PHE A 12 -2.69 11.28 -26.66
CA PHE A 12 -2.67 10.08 -25.82
C PHE A 12 -1.74 9.00 -26.38
N ALA A 13 -1.68 8.84 -27.71
CA ALA A 13 -0.74 7.95 -28.38
C ALA A 13 0.72 8.41 -28.18
N LEU A 14 0.98 9.73 -28.20
CA LEU A 14 2.30 10.29 -27.90
C LEU A 14 2.69 10.10 -26.42
N ALA A 15 1.75 10.21 -25.49
CA ALA A 15 1.99 9.98 -24.06
C ALA A 15 2.19 8.50 -23.71
N ALA A 16 1.52 7.58 -24.42
CA ALA A 16 1.70 6.14 -24.25
C ALA A 16 3.07 5.63 -24.76
N CYS A 17 3.77 6.42 -25.60
CA CYS A 17 5.15 6.19 -26.03
C CYS A 17 6.21 6.86 -25.14
N ALA A 18 5.83 7.40 -23.97
CA ALA A 18 6.78 8.02 -23.05
C ALA A 18 7.64 6.94 -22.35
N GLN A 19 8.76 6.61 -22.98
CA GLN A 19 9.90 5.95 -22.33
C GLN A 19 10.31 6.81 -21.13
N PHE A 20 10.46 6.23 -19.93
CA PHE A 20 10.89 6.96 -18.72
C PHE A 20 12.41 6.84 -18.58
N PRO A 21 13.20 7.72 -19.24
CA PRO A 21 14.63 7.46 -19.42
C PRO A 21 15.39 7.53 -18.09
N ALA A 22 14.91 8.35 -17.15
CA ALA A 22 15.46 8.49 -15.81
C ALA A 22 15.23 7.24 -14.93
N LEU A 23 14.16 6.48 -15.16
CA LEU A 23 13.91 5.20 -14.50
C LEU A 23 14.71 4.08 -15.18
N ASP A 24 14.71 4.05 -16.51
CA ASP A 24 15.45 3.04 -17.28
C ASP A 24 16.96 3.14 -17.08
N ALA A 25 17.48 4.35 -16.86
CA ALA A 25 18.89 4.57 -16.54
C ALA A 25 19.33 3.90 -15.23
N ARG A 26 18.39 3.56 -14.32
CA ARG A 26 18.69 2.84 -13.08
C ARG A 26 18.93 1.35 -13.30
N ILE A 27 18.50 0.79 -14.43
CA ILE A 27 18.66 -0.62 -14.75
C ILE A 27 19.98 -0.81 -15.50
N PRO A 28 20.96 -1.54 -14.92
CA PRO A 28 22.23 -1.79 -15.58
C PRO A 28 22.04 -2.56 -16.89
N PRO A 29 22.91 -2.36 -17.89
CA PRO A 29 22.72 -2.95 -19.23
C PRO A 29 22.69 -4.49 -19.21
N SER A 30 23.39 -5.12 -18.25
CA SER A 30 23.39 -6.57 -18.04
C SER A 30 22.05 -7.12 -17.58
N GLU A 31 21.23 -6.33 -16.88
CA GLU A 31 19.92 -6.76 -16.36
C GLU A 31 18.80 -6.58 -17.39
N ARG A 32 18.93 -5.63 -18.33
CA ARG A 32 17.91 -5.39 -19.37
C ARG A 32 17.73 -6.57 -20.34
N GLN A 33 18.78 -7.36 -20.51
CA GLN A 33 18.80 -8.54 -21.37
C GLN A 33 18.87 -9.84 -20.55
N ALA A 34 18.73 -9.74 -19.23
CA ALA A 34 18.73 -10.93 -18.40
C ALA A 34 17.52 -11.82 -18.76
N PRO A 35 17.69 -13.14 -18.71
CA PRO A 35 16.56 -14.05 -18.82
C PRO A 35 15.48 -13.67 -17.79
N PRO A 36 14.19 -13.77 -18.15
CA PRO A 36 13.10 -13.57 -17.21
C PRO A 36 13.32 -14.43 -15.95
N ALA A 37 13.05 -13.87 -14.77
CA ALA A 37 13.13 -14.61 -13.53
C ALA A 37 12.18 -15.83 -13.59
N PRO A 38 12.59 -16.99 -13.05
CA PRO A 38 11.70 -18.13 -12.98
C PRO A 38 10.48 -17.78 -12.14
N LEU A 39 9.29 -18.06 -12.67
CA LEU A 39 8.04 -17.85 -11.95
C LEU A 39 7.94 -18.85 -10.81
N LEU A 40 7.80 -18.37 -9.57
CA LEU A 40 7.48 -19.24 -8.44
C LEU A 40 6.00 -19.67 -8.51
N PRO A 41 5.70 -20.95 -8.25
CA PRO A 41 4.31 -21.40 -8.19
C PRO A 41 3.62 -20.76 -6.97
N LEU A 42 2.63 -19.91 -7.22
CA LEU A 42 1.94 -19.14 -6.17
C LEU A 42 1.01 -20.02 -5.32
N ILE A 43 0.36 -21.00 -5.93
CA ILE A 43 -0.61 -21.88 -5.25
C ILE A 43 -0.04 -22.53 -3.97
N PRO A 44 1.11 -23.22 -3.98
CA PRO A 44 1.64 -23.83 -2.76
C PRO A 44 2.04 -22.80 -1.69
N ILE A 45 2.43 -21.58 -2.09
CA ILE A 45 2.76 -20.50 -1.17
C ILE A 45 1.50 -20.02 -0.45
N LEU A 46 0.43 -19.81 -1.20
CA LEU A 46 -0.86 -19.38 -0.64
C LEU A 46 -1.46 -20.46 0.27
N GLU A 47 -1.45 -21.72 -0.17
CA GLU A 47 -1.90 -22.85 0.66
C GLU A 47 -1.11 -22.95 1.98
N SER A 48 0.21 -22.70 1.95
CA SER A 48 1.02 -22.70 3.17
C SER A 48 0.67 -21.54 4.12
N ALA A 49 0.31 -20.37 3.58
CA ALA A 49 -0.10 -19.21 4.36
C ALA A 49 -1.48 -19.41 5.00
N ASP A 50 -2.41 -20.03 4.27
CA ASP A 50 -3.73 -20.40 4.77
C ASP A 50 -3.62 -21.48 5.87
N ALA A 51 -2.76 -22.49 5.67
CA ALA A 51 -2.51 -23.53 6.67
C ALA A 51 -1.89 -22.96 7.96
N LEU A 52 -1.01 -21.97 7.85
CA LEU A 52 -0.44 -21.28 9.00
C LEU A 52 -1.53 -20.53 9.80
N SER A 53 -2.44 -19.86 9.10
CA SER A 53 -3.57 -19.16 9.72
C SER A 53 -4.57 -20.13 10.37
N ALA A 54 -4.80 -21.29 9.76
CA ALA A 54 -5.68 -22.33 10.29
C ALA A 54 -5.10 -23.08 11.50
N SER A 55 -3.79 -23.01 11.72
CA SER A 55 -3.11 -23.75 12.80
C SER A 55 -3.45 -23.23 14.21
N GLY A 56 -4.04 -22.04 14.34
CA GLY A 56 -4.59 -21.49 15.60
C GLY A 56 -3.58 -21.23 16.72
N GLY A 57 -2.32 -21.64 16.57
CA GLY A 57 -1.25 -21.41 17.54
C GLY A 57 -0.81 -19.94 17.60
N PHE A 58 -1.01 -19.21 16.51
CA PHE A 58 -0.63 -17.81 16.40
C PHE A 58 -1.44 -16.93 17.36
N GLU A 59 -2.76 -17.10 17.42
CA GLU A 59 -3.66 -16.33 18.29
C GLU A 59 -3.35 -16.55 19.78
N ALA A 60 -3.09 -17.80 20.19
CA ALA A 60 -2.74 -18.12 21.57
C ALA A 60 -1.37 -17.55 21.97
N GLU A 61 -0.39 -17.58 21.06
CA GLU A 61 0.91 -16.94 21.29
C GLU A 61 0.78 -15.41 21.33
N LEU A 62 -0.06 -14.82 20.47
CA LEU A 62 -0.33 -13.39 20.46
C LEU A 62 -1.02 -12.94 21.74
N SER A 63 -2.02 -13.70 22.23
CA SER A 63 -2.72 -13.39 23.48
C SER A 63 -1.77 -13.48 24.66
N ALA A 64 -0.95 -14.53 24.76
CA ALA A 64 0.03 -14.67 25.82
C ALA A 64 1.06 -13.51 25.82
N ARG A 65 1.49 -13.07 24.63
CA ARG A 65 2.37 -11.90 24.50
C ARG A 65 1.67 -10.60 24.90
N ALA A 66 0.41 -10.44 24.54
CA ALA A 66 -0.40 -9.28 24.92
C ALA A 66 -0.57 -9.22 26.44
N ASP A 67 -0.89 -10.34 27.10
CA ASP A 67 -1.02 -10.43 28.55
C ASP A 67 0.31 -10.12 29.25
N ALA A 68 1.42 -10.67 28.77
CA ALA A 68 2.74 -10.38 29.30
C ALA A 68 3.15 -8.90 29.10
N LEU A 69 2.70 -8.26 28.01
CA LEU A 69 2.91 -6.84 27.80
C LEU A 69 2.03 -6.01 28.74
N ALA A 70 0.75 -6.37 28.88
CA ALA A 70 -0.20 -5.70 29.76
C ALA A 70 0.26 -5.74 31.23
N ALA A 71 0.73 -6.90 31.70
CA ALA A 71 1.29 -7.08 33.02
C ALA A 71 2.53 -6.21 33.25
N ARG A 72 3.42 -6.11 32.26
CA ARG A 72 4.58 -5.21 32.32
C ARG A 72 4.17 -3.74 32.34
N SER A 73 3.21 -3.34 31.52
CA SER A 73 2.71 -1.96 31.48
C SER A 73 1.94 -1.56 32.73
N ALA A 74 1.29 -2.50 33.42
CA ALA A 74 0.54 -2.21 34.65
C ALA A 74 1.45 -1.69 35.78
N GLY A 75 2.73 -2.04 35.77
CA GLY A 75 3.73 -1.53 36.72
C GLY A 75 4.41 -0.23 36.28
N LEU A 76 4.15 0.26 35.08
CA LEU A 76 4.74 1.48 34.54
C LEU A 76 3.77 2.64 34.76
N ALA A 77 4.24 3.71 35.41
CA ALA A 77 3.49 4.95 35.47
C ALA A 77 3.41 5.57 34.05
N PRO A 78 2.24 6.05 33.61
CA PRO A 78 2.14 6.77 32.34
C PRO A 78 3.09 7.97 32.37
N THR A 79 3.99 8.04 31.40
CA THR A 79 5.00 9.10 31.29
C THR A 79 4.45 10.37 30.64
N SER A 80 3.22 10.34 30.13
CA SER A 80 2.58 11.43 29.41
C SER A 80 1.23 11.80 30.04
N ASP A 81 0.90 13.09 29.94
CA ASP A 81 -0.38 13.64 30.40
C ASP A 81 -1.49 13.19 29.42
N PRO A 82 -2.56 12.52 29.90
CA PRO A 82 -3.65 12.07 29.05
C PRO A 82 -4.34 13.21 28.28
N ALA A 83 -4.35 14.44 28.81
CA ALA A 83 -4.90 15.60 28.12
C ALA A 83 -4.03 16.02 26.92
N GLU A 84 -2.71 15.93 27.05
CA GLU A 84 -1.77 16.25 25.96
C GLU A 84 -1.85 15.19 24.84
N ASP A 85 -1.95 13.91 25.21
CA ASP A 85 -2.09 12.81 24.26
C ASP A 85 -3.42 12.90 23.49
N ALA A 86 -4.52 13.27 24.17
CA ALA A 86 -5.81 13.52 23.53
C ALA A 86 -5.73 14.68 22.52
N ALA A 87 -5.13 15.80 22.91
CA ALA A 87 -4.95 16.96 22.03
C ALA A 87 -4.09 16.60 20.80
N ARG A 88 -3.02 15.80 20.99
CA ARG A 88 -2.16 15.33 19.92
C ARG A 88 -2.91 14.41 18.95
N LEU A 89 -3.74 13.49 19.46
CA LEU A 89 -4.56 12.60 18.63
C LEU A 89 -5.57 13.40 17.78
N ASP A 90 -6.21 14.41 18.35
CA ASP A 90 -7.14 15.26 17.60
C ASP A 90 -6.44 16.07 16.51
N ALA A 91 -5.25 16.62 16.80
CA ALA A 91 -4.43 17.28 15.80
C ALA A 91 -4.06 16.33 14.64
N LEU A 92 -3.73 15.07 14.92
CA LEU A 92 -3.44 14.05 13.91
C LEU A 92 -4.68 13.70 13.07
N ARG A 93 -5.85 13.55 13.70
CA ARG A 93 -7.12 13.29 13.00
C ARG A 93 -7.47 14.43 12.05
N GLN A 94 -7.30 15.67 12.51
CA GLN A 94 -7.59 16.85 11.71
C GLN A 94 -6.61 16.99 10.53
N ARG A 95 -5.33 16.72 10.75
CA ARG A 95 -4.33 16.67 9.66
C ARG A 95 -4.67 15.58 8.64
N ALA A 96 -5.09 14.40 9.08
CA ALA A 96 -5.51 13.33 8.19
C ALA A 96 -6.76 13.70 7.37
N ALA A 97 -7.74 14.37 7.98
CA ALA A 97 -8.90 14.90 7.26
C ALA A 97 -8.50 15.90 6.18
N ASN A 98 -7.60 16.84 6.51
CA ASN A 98 -7.09 17.82 5.57
C ASN A 98 -6.34 17.17 4.40
N LEU A 99 -5.51 16.15 4.66
CA LEU A 99 -4.81 15.41 3.61
C LEU A 99 -5.78 14.68 2.69
N ARG A 100 -6.82 14.03 3.22
CA ARG A 100 -7.86 13.38 2.39
C ARG A 100 -8.60 14.40 1.52
N ALA A 101 -8.98 15.54 2.09
CA ALA A 101 -9.62 16.63 1.34
C ALA A 101 -8.70 17.25 0.27
N ALA A 102 -7.39 17.28 0.54
CA ALA A 102 -6.38 17.81 -0.37
C ALA A 102 -5.89 16.81 -1.43
N THR A 103 -6.40 15.57 -1.46
CA THR A 103 -5.94 14.52 -2.38
C THR A 103 -6.87 14.37 -3.58
N PRO A 104 -6.58 15.00 -4.75
CA PRO A 104 -7.42 14.91 -5.95
C PRO A 104 -7.29 13.60 -6.74
N TRP A 105 -6.32 12.72 -6.44
CA TRP A 105 -6.03 11.56 -7.30
C TRP A 105 -6.93 10.33 -7.06
N GLN A 106 -7.80 10.32 -6.04
CA GLN A 106 -8.73 9.21 -5.79
C GLN A 106 -9.99 9.21 -6.70
N ALA A 107 -10.17 10.20 -7.58
CA ALA A 107 -11.33 10.28 -8.46
C ALA A 107 -11.24 9.42 -9.74
N SER A 108 -10.13 8.69 -9.96
CA SER A 108 -9.99 7.79 -11.12
C SER A 108 -10.06 6.32 -10.69
N THR A 109 -11.24 5.87 -10.30
CA THR A 109 -11.64 4.47 -10.50
C THR A 109 -12.27 4.34 -11.89
N PRO A 110 -11.57 3.82 -12.91
CA PRO A 110 -12.28 3.34 -14.09
C PRO A 110 -13.13 2.15 -13.66
N SER A 111 -14.45 2.37 -13.61
CA SER A 111 -15.46 1.34 -13.45
C SER A 111 -15.22 0.26 -14.51
N ALA A 112 -14.78 -0.92 -14.06
CA ALA A 112 -14.67 -2.12 -14.87
C ALA A 112 -16.09 -2.50 -15.34
N SER A 113 -16.40 -2.12 -16.58
CA SER A 113 -17.48 -2.74 -17.35
C SER A 113 -16.83 -3.78 -18.26
N LEU A 114 -17.14 -5.04 -17.98
CA LEU A 114 -16.76 -6.24 -18.70
C LEU A 114 -18.04 -7.10 -18.78
N PRO A 115 -18.15 -7.94 -19.81
CA PRO A 115 -18.58 -7.64 -21.18
C PRO A 115 -20.10 -7.66 -21.38
#